data_AF-A0A2H0Q446-F1
#
_entry.id   AF-A0A2H0Q446-F1
#
_cell.length_a   1.000
_cell.length_b   1.000
_cell.length_c   1.000
_cell.angle_alpha   90.00
_cell.angle_beta   90.00
_cell.angle_gamma   90.00
#
_symmetry.space_group_name_H-M   'P 1'
#
loop_
_entity.id
_entity.type
_entity.pdbx_description
1 polymer ?
#
loop_
_entity_poly.entity_id
_entity_poly.type
_entity_poly.pdbx_seq_one_letter_code
_entity_poly.pdbx_strand_id
1 'polypeptide(L)'
;MSMKAQVRTDASGNITIHMEGGLNYDSSAPLKNELEELCKTNPSSTITIDMHNLDFVGSSGIGMFVDTIKALNDRKDQIRLMNVKTEFLKVFKLYDYDAMTALIMEFDNDDTDDLSQKFAARAKTYQN
;
A
#
# COMPACT_ATOMS: atom_id res chain seq x y z
N MET A 1 19.62 6.91 -8.03
CA MET A 1 18.42 7.73 -7.79
C MET A 1 18.20 7.78 -6.28
N SER A 2 17.96 8.96 -5.70
CA SER A 2 17.63 9.06 -4.28
C SER A 2 16.13 8.86 -4.07
N MET A 3 15.77 8.17 -2.99
CA MET A 3 14.37 8.01 -2.57
C MET A 3 13.86 9.33 -1.97
N LYS A 4 12.60 9.66 -2.23
CA LYS A 4 11.87 10.71 -1.52
C LYS A 4 10.56 10.13 -0.98
N ALA A 5 10.14 10.63 0.18
CA ALA A 5 8.85 10.29 0.77
C ALA A 5 8.09 11.59 1.08
N GLN A 6 6.79 11.60 0.78
CA GLN A 6 5.88 12.67 1.20
C GLN A 6 4.80 12.08 2.10
N VAL A 7 4.67 12.64 3.31
CA VAL A 7 3.68 12.20 4.29
C VAL A 7 2.45 13.09 4.21
N ARG A 8 1.28 12.49 4.13
CA ARG A 8 -0.03 13.16 4.17
C ARG A 8 -0.89 12.54 5.25
N THR A 9 -1.59 13.37 6.01
CA THR A 9 -2.54 12.91 7.02
C THR A 9 -3.95 13.33 6.62
N ASP A 10 -4.89 12.40 6.66
CA ASP A 10 -6.30 12.68 6.37
C ASP A 10 -7.03 13.25 7.61
N ALA A 11 -8.30 13.65 7.42
CA ALA A 11 -9.13 14.17 8.51
C ALA A 11 -9.50 13.11 9.58
N SER A 12 -9.39 11.83 9.24
CA SER A 12 -9.61 10.70 10.14
C SER A 12 -8.35 10.33 10.94
N GLY A 13 -7.21 10.98 10.64
CA GLY A 13 -5.92 10.73 11.28
C GLY A 13 -5.12 9.61 10.64
N ASN A 14 -5.57 9.01 9.52
CA ASN A 14 -4.75 8.03 8.79
C ASN A 14 -3.67 8.74 7.99
N ILE A 15 -2.55 8.03 7.80
CA ILE A 15 -1.35 8.58 7.20
C ILE A 15 -1.09 7.85 5.90
N THR A 16 -0.82 8.60 4.84
CA THR A 16 -0.36 8.08 3.55
C THR A 16 1.05 8.57 3.28
N ILE A 17 1.96 7.63 2.98
CA ILE A 17 3.35 7.90 2.64
C ILE A 17 3.52 7.63 1.16
N HIS A 18 3.67 8.69 0.37
CA HIS A 18 3.94 8.57 -1.07
C HIS A 18 5.44 8.44 -1.30
N MET A 19 5.88 7.27 -1.80
CA MET A 19 7.27 7.02 -2.11
C MET A 19 7.57 7.29 -3.59
N GLU A 20 8.69 7.98 -3.84
CA GLU A 20 9.17 8.32 -5.17
C GLU A 20 10.64 7.93 -5.33
N GLY A 21 11.01 7.46 -6.52
CA GLY A 21 12.40 7.18 -6.90
C GLY A 21 12.82 5.73 -6.62
N GLY A 22 13.95 5.53 -5.93
CA GLY A 22 14.55 4.20 -5.79
C GLY A 22 14.76 3.78 -4.33
N LEU A 23 14.24 2.60 -3.96
CA LEU A 23 14.49 1.98 -2.66
C LEU A 23 15.79 1.16 -2.73
N ASN A 24 16.83 1.60 -2.02
CA ASN A 24 18.14 0.95 -1.97
C ASN A 24 18.62 0.79 -0.52
N TYR A 25 19.81 0.23 -0.34
CA TYR A 25 20.39 0.03 0.99
C TYR A 25 20.46 1.35 1.79
N ASP A 26 20.95 2.42 1.15
CA ASP A 26 21.14 3.72 1.80
C ASP A 26 19.82 4.38 2.22
N SER A 27 18.73 4.20 1.46
CA SER A 27 17.42 4.76 1.77
C SER A 27 16.61 3.93 2.76
N SER A 28 16.95 2.64 2.92
CA SER A 28 16.18 1.71 3.74
C SER A 28 16.28 1.99 5.25
N ALA A 29 17.45 2.41 5.75
CA ALA A 29 17.64 2.69 7.18
C ALA A 29 16.91 3.97 7.63
N PRO A 30 17.00 5.11 6.91
CA PRO A 30 16.19 6.29 7.21
C PRO A 30 14.69 5.99 7.18
N LEU A 31 14.21 5.27 6.16
CA LEU A 31 12.81 4.91 6.02
C LEU A 31 12.30 4.09 7.21
N LYS A 32 13.09 3.12 7.67
CA LYS A 32 12.75 2.33 8.85
C LYS A 32 12.56 3.19 10.09
N ASN A 33 13.51 4.08 10.38
CA ASN A 33 13.43 4.94 11.57
C ASN A 33 12.20 5.86 11.51
N GLU A 34 11.90 6.40 10.33
CA GLU A 34 10.72 7.26 10.12
C GLU A 34 9.40 6.48 10.30
N LEU A 35 9.31 5.25 9.78
CA LEU A 35 8.14 4.38 9.98
C LEU A 35 7.96 4.01 11.45
N GLU A 36 9.04 3.69 12.17
CA GLU A 36 9.00 3.41 13.60
C GLU A 36 8.52 4.62 14.41
N GLU A 37 9.01 5.82 14.08
CA GLU A 37 8.58 7.06 14.71
C GLU A 37 7.11 7.39 14.41
N LEU A 38 6.67 7.22 13.16
CA LEU A 38 5.27 7.43 12.76
C LEU A 38 4.32 6.49 13.49
N CYS A 39 4.66 5.20 13.58
CA CYS A 39 3.85 4.21 14.32
C CYS A 39 3.78 4.58 15.81
N LYS A 40 4.90 5.03 16.39
CA LYS A 40 4.97 5.39 17.82
C LYS A 40 4.18 6.66 18.13
N THR A 41 4.26 7.67 17.27
CA THR A 41 3.61 8.97 17.46
C THR A 41 2.12 8.92 17.12
N ASN A 42 1.71 8.02 16.23
CA ASN A 42 0.34 7.87 15.76
C ASN A 42 -0.18 6.45 16.02
N PRO A 43 -0.32 6.01 17.28
CA PRO A 43 -0.60 4.62 17.60
C PRO A 43 -1.97 4.13 17.10
N SER A 44 -2.91 5.04 16.80
CA SER A 44 -4.28 4.68 16.37
C SER A 44 -4.49 4.81 14.86
N SER A 45 -3.52 5.33 14.13
CA SER A 45 -3.64 5.68 12.72
C SER A 45 -3.26 4.50 11.84
N THR A 46 -4.02 4.21 10.79
CA THR A 46 -3.52 3.33 9.72
C THR A 46 -2.48 4.08 8.89
N ILE A 47 -1.33 3.45 8.64
CA ILE A 47 -0.24 4.02 7.84
C ILE A 47 -0.20 3.27 6.52
N THR A 48 -0.54 3.94 5.43
CA THR A 48 -0.54 3.36 4.09
C THR A 48 0.68 3.86 3.32
N ILE A 49 1.47 2.93 2.79
CA ILE A 49 2.62 3.23 1.94
C ILE A 49 2.20 3.07 0.49
N ASP A 50 2.22 4.18 -0.26
CA ASP A 50 1.93 4.23 -1.68
C ASP A 50 3.22 4.10 -2.49
N MET A 51 3.31 3.01 -3.26
CA MET A 51 4.48 2.64 -4.06
C MET A 51 4.35 3.01 -5.55
N HIS A 52 3.34 3.81 -5.93
CA HIS A 52 3.05 4.13 -7.34
C HIS A 52 4.27 4.72 -8.09
N ASN A 53 4.94 5.71 -7.48
CA ASN A 53 6.08 6.42 -8.08
C ASN A 53 7.44 5.80 -7.72
N LEU A 54 7.45 4.56 -7.22
CA LEU A 54 8.69 3.84 -6.96
C LEU A 54 9.18 3.19 -8.25
N ASP A 55 10.30 3.67 -8.77
CA ASP A 55 10.88 3.27 -10.06
C ASP A 55 11.71 2.01 -9.95
N PHE A 56 12.42 1.84 -8.85
CA PHE A 56 13.36 0.75 -8.67
C PHE A 56 13.47 0.31 -7.23
N VAL A 57 13.65 -0.99 -7.03
CA VAL A 57 14.00 -1.56 -5.74
C VAL A 57 15.24 -2.42 -5.87
N GLY A 58 16.29 -2.08 -5.13
CA GLY A 58 17.51 -2.87 -5.05
C GLY A 58 17.32 -4.10 -4.15
N SER A 59 18.01 -5.20 -4.47
CA SER A 59 17.97 -6.45 -3.70
C SER A 59 18.34 -6.27 -2.22
N SER A 60 19.28 -5.38 -1.91
CA SER A 60 19.65 -5.06 -0.52
C SER A 60 18.60 -4.20 0.21
N GLY A 61 17.85 -3.36 -0.53
CA GLY A 61 16.86 -2.45 0.06
C GLY A 61 15.52 -3.12 0.35
N ILE A 62 15.08 -4.02 -0.53
CA ILE A 62 13.78 -4.69 -0.37
C ILE A 62 13.72 -5.58 0.86
N GLY A 63 14.77 -6.37 1.14
CA GLY A 63 14.76 -7.29 2.27
C GLY A 63 14.58 -6.55 3.58
N MET A 64 15.34 -5.47 3.78
CA MET A 64 15.23 -4.65 4.98
C MET A 64 13.87 -3.94 5.09
N PHE A 65 13.28 -3.54 3.96
CA PHE A 65 11.94 -2.97 3.91
C PHE A 65 10.87 -3.99 4.29
N VAL A 66 10.94 -5.20 3.74
CA VAL A 66 10.06 -6.33 4.07
C VAL A 66 10.13 -6.63 5.57
N ASP A 67 11.35 -6.78 6.11
CA ASP A 67 11.57 -7.09 7.52
C ASP A 67 11.04 -5.99 8.43
N THR A 68 11.14 -4.72 7.99
CA THR A 68 10.60 -3.57 8.72
C THR A 68 9.08 -3.62 8.78
N ILE A 69 8.41 -3.89 7.66
CA ILE A 69 6.93 -3.99 7.64
C ILE A 69 6.48 -5.18 8.48
N LYS A 70 7.11 -6.34 8.33
CA LYS A 70 6.85 -7.53 9.18
C LYS A 70 6.93 -7.17 10.65
N ALA A 71 8.07 -6.60 11.09
CA ALA A 71 8.29 -6.28 12.49
C ALA A 71 7.31 -5.24 13.06
N LEU A 72 6.85 -4.29 12.24
CA LEU A 72 5.88 -3.28 12.65
C LEU A 72 4.47 -3.86 12.73
N ASN A 73 4.06 -4.67 11.75
CA ASN A 73 2.75 -5.32 11.74
C ASN A 73 2.62 -6.47 12.76
N ASP A 74 3.71 -7.16 13.09
CA ASP A 74 3.74 -8.16 14.17
C ASP A 74 3.39 -7.54 15.52
N ARG A 75 3.75 -6.26 15.73
CA ARG A 75 3.38 -5.53 16.95
C ARG A 75 1.93 -5.07 16.89
N LYS A 76 1.54 -4.50 15.75
CA LYS A 76 0.20 -4.01 15.49
C LYS A 76 0.00 -3.89 13.99
N ASP A 77 -1.04 -4.55 13.46
CA ASP A 77 -1.41 -4.48 12.04
C ASP A 77 -1.84 -3.06 11.65
N GLN A 78 -0.86 -2.20 11.43
CA GLN A 78 -1.01 -0.75 11.29
C GLN A 78 -0.50 -0.27 9.92
N ILE A 79 0.48 -0.97 9.35
CA ILE A 79 1.09 -0.62 8.07
C ILE A 79 0.42 -1.39 6.95
N ARG A 80 0.05 -0.66 5.90
CA ARG A 80 -0.57 -1.19 4.69
C ARG A 80 0.20 -0.74 3.45
N LEU A 81 0.15 -1.54 2.39
CA LEU A 81 0.82 -1.26 1.12
C LEU A 81 -0.23 -1.07 0.02
N MET A 82 -0.06 -0.04 -0.82
CA MET A 82 -0.89 0.20 -2.01
C MET A 82 -0.05 0.49 -3.25
N ASN A 83 -0.66 0.30 -4.43
CA ASN A 83 -0.03 0.55 -5.74
C ASN A 83 1.32 -0.15 -5.94
N VAL A 84 1.45 -1.35 -5.39
CA VAL A 84 2.69 -2.14 -5.52
C VAL A 84 2.78 -2.72 -6.92
N LYS A 85 3.78 -2.29 -7.69
CA LYS A 85 4.05 -2.83 -9.04
C LYS A 85 4.26 -4.35 -8.97
N THR A 86 3.75 -5.06 -9.97
CA THR A 86 3.80 -6.54 -10.03
C THR A 86 5.22 -7.11 -9.97
N GLU A 87 6.19 -6.36 -10.49
CA GLU A 87 7.62 -6.67 -10.40
C GLU A 87 8.09 -6.74 -8.95
N PHE A 88 7.62 -5.81 -8.09
CA PHE A 88 7.96 -5.80 -6.67
C PHE A 88 7.24 -6.91 -5.91
N LEU A 89 6.02 -7.29 -6.30
CA LEU A 89 5.31 -8.46 -5.73
C LEU A 89 6.09 -9.76 -5.89
N LYS A 90 6.76 -9.95 -7.04
CA LYS A 90 7.63 -11.12 -7.26
C LYS A 90 8.79 -11.12 -6.28
N VAL A 91 9.35 -9.94 -6.00
CA VAL A 91 10.43 -9.79 -5.03
C VAL A 91 9.93 -10.08 -3.62
N PHE A 92 8.79 -9.54 -3.18
CA PHE A 92 8.21 -9.87 -1.87
C PHE A 92 8.04 -11.38 -1.64
N LYS A 93 7.56 -12.10 -2.67
CA LYS A 93 7.42 -13.57 -2.62
C LYS A 93 8.76 -14.31 -2.44
N LEU A 94 9.86 -13.77 -2.98
CA LEU A 94 11.19 -14.37 -2.80
C LEU A 94 11.72 -14.23 -1.37
N TYR A 95 11.29 -13.21 -0.62
CA TYR A 95 11.69 -12.98 0.78
C TYR A 95 10.74 -13.65 1.80
N ASP A 96 9.98 -14.66 1.35
CA ASP A 96 9.03 -15.42 2.17
C ASP A 96 8.15 -14.50 3.03
N TYR A 97 7.72 -13.38 2.42
CA TYR A 97 6.75 -12.48 3.05
C TYR A 97 5.41 -12.71 2.40
N ASP A 98 4.42 -13.07 3.22
CA ASP A 98 3.04 -12.98 2.81
C ASP A 98 2.58 -11.52 2.79
N ALA A 99 3.14 -10.76 1.85
CA ALA A 99 2.81 -9.37 1.59
C ALA A 99 1.31 -9.18 1.31
N MET A 100 0.59 -10.25 0.95
CA MET A 100 -0.86 -10.22 0.72
C MET A 100 -1.63 -9.72 1.94
N THR A 101 -1.11 -9.95 3.14
CA THR A 101 -1.72 -9.46 4.39
C THR A 101 -1.65 -7.94 4.53
N ALA A 102 -0.52 -7.34 4.14
CA ALA A 102 -0.32 -5.89 4.21
C ALA A 102 -0.86 -5.16 2.98
N LEU A 103 -0.98 -5.83 1.83
CA LEU A 103 -1.50 -5.25 0.61
C LEU A 103 -2.98 -4.87 0.78
N ILE A 104 -3.29 -3.61 0.52
CA ILE A 104 -4.66 -3.18 0.25
C ILE A 104 -4.96 -3.67 -1.15
N MET A 105 -5.69 -4.78 -1.23
CA MET A 105 -6.32 -5.19 -2.46
C MET A 105 -7.55 -4.30 -2.64
N GLU A 106 -7.43 -3.25 -3.44
CA GLU A 106 -8.60 -2.71 -4.14
C GLU A 106 -9.02 -3.80 -5.13
N PHE A 107 -9.80 -4.76 -4.65
CA PHE A 107 -10.76 -5.38 -5.54
C PHE A 107 -11.78 -4.28 -5.81
N ASP A 108 -11.83 -3.81 -7.05
CA ASP A 108 -13.05 -3.22 -7.58
C ASP A 108 -14.14 -4.26 -7.29
N ASN A 109 -14.89 -4.07 -6.22
CA ASN A 109 -16.20 -4.68 -6.13
C ASN A 109 -16.89 -4.09 -7.34
N ASP A 110 -17.06 -4.91 -8.37
CA ASP A 110 -17.73 -4.49 -9.58
C ASP A 110 -19.19 -4.24 -9.20
N ASP A 111 -19.49 -3.04 -8.70
CA ASP A 111 -20.83 -2.58 -8.36
C ASP A 111 -21.75 -2.61 -9.61
N THR A 112 -21.20 -2.93 -10.78
CA THR A 112 -21.92 -3.16 -12.03
C THR A 112 -22.46 -4.57 -12.22
N ASP A 113 -22.02 -5.56 -11.43
CA ASP A 113 -22.49 -6.96 -11.54
C ASP A 113 -24.03 -7.05 -11.44
N ASP A 114 -24.62 -6.22 -10.58
CA ASP A 114 -26.06 -6.20 -10.31
C ASP A 114 -26.81 -5.08 -11.07
N LEU A 115 -26.11 -4.24 -11.84
CA LEU A 115 -26.75 -3.21 -12.68
C LEU A 115 -27.59 -3.86 -13.79
N SER A 116 -27.10 -4.96 -14.37
CA SER A 116 -27.85 -5.71 -15.38
C SER A 116 -29.21 -6.16 -14.84
N GLN A 117 -29.27 -6.67 -13.61
CA GLN A 117 -30.51 -7.13 -12.97
C GLN A 117 -31.42 -5.96 -12.56
N LYS A 118 -30.84 -4.88 -12.00
CA LYS A 118 -31.59 -3.68 -11.58
C LYS A 118 -32.24 -2.94 -12.74
N PHE A 119 -31.62 -2.93 -13.92
CA PHE A 119 -32.11 -2.19 -15.08
C PHE A 119 -32.81 -3.06 -16.14
N ALA A 120 -32.58 -4.39 -16.17
CA ALA A 120 -33.32 -5.29 -17.07
C ALA A 120 -34.83 -5.35 -16.77
N ALA A 121 -35.26 -5.08 -15.53
CA ALA A 121 -36.67 -5.07 -15.15
C ALA A 121 -37.46 -3.84 -15.66
N ARG A 122 -36.81 -2.86 -16.31
CA ARG A 122 -37.45 -1.62 -16.80
C ARG A 122 -37.90 -1.67 -18.26
N ALA A 123 -38.32 -2.83 -18.77
CA ALA A 123 -38.95 -3.00 -20.09
C ALA A 123 -40.40 -2.45 -20.18
N LYS A 124 -40.67 -1.30 -19.57
CA LYS A 124 -41.88 -0.50 -19.81
C LYS A 124 -41.48 0.96 -20.01
N THR A 125 -40.72 1.21 -21.07
CA THR A 125 -40.67 2.53 -21.67
C THR A 125 -41.98 2.76 -22.41
N TYR A 126 -42.72 3.80 -21.99
CA TYR A 126 -43.86 4.30 -22.74
C TYR A 126 -43.35 4.78 -24.11
N GLN A 127 -43.93 4.24 -25.18
CA GLN A 127 -43.86 4.82 -26.52
C GLN A 127 -45.07 5.73 -26.69
N ASN A 128 -44.83 7.01 -27.02
CA ASN A 128 -45.83 7.94 -27.53
C ASN A 128 -46.11 7.64 -29.02
#